data_AF-A0A2V8FS67-F1
#
_entry.id   AF-A0A2V8FS67-F1
#
_cell.length_a   1.000
_cell.length_b   1.000
_cell.length_c   1.000
_cell.angle_alpha   90.00
_cell.angle_beta   90.00
_cell.angle_gamma   90.00
#
_symmetry.space_group_name_H-M   'P 1'
#
loop_
_entity.id
_entity.type
_entity.pdbx_description
1 polymer ?
#
loop_
_entity_poly.entity_id
_entity_poly.type
_entity_poly.pdbx_seq_one_letter_code
_entity_poly.pdbx_strand_id
1 'polypeptide(L)' 'RVDPLTYGIDGLRGAFIGAGHFGAATDAAVLSAVAVLFLTLGARAFSRIQI' A
#
# COMPACT_ATOMS: atom_id res chain seq x y z
N ARG A 1 -11.13 -5.63 10.90
CA ARG A 1 -9.80 -6.20 10.57
C ARG A 1 -9.41 -5.67 9.21
N VAL A 2 -8.60 -4.61 9.17
CA VAL A 2 -8.16 -3.98 7.92
C VAL A 2 -6.70 -4.38 7.75
N ASP A 3 -6.46 -5.41 6.94
CA ASP A 3 -5.12 -5.91 6.61
C ASP A 3 -4.74 -5.35 5.22
N PRO A 4 -4.08 -4.18 5.12
CA PRO A 4 -3.75 -3.55 3.84
C PRO A 4 -2.84 -4.41 2.95
N LEU A 5 -2.12 -5.37 3.55
CA LEU A 5 -1.36 -6.39 2.85
C LEU A 5 -2.23 -7.29 1.96
N THR A 6 -3.50 -7.49 2.31
CA THR A 6 -4.44 -8.30 1.52
C THR A 6 -4.72 -7.68 0.15
N TYR A 7 -4.74 -6.35 0.04
CA TYR A 7 -4.92 -5.64 -1.24
C TYR A 7 -3.69 -5.80 -2.16
N GLY A 8 -2.49 -5.91 -1.58
CA GLY A 8 -1.28 -6.21 -2.37
C GLY A 8 -1.27 -7.61 -2.95
N ILE A 9 -1.67 -8.61 -2.16
CA ILE A 9 -1.79 -9.99 -2.62
C ILE A 9 -2.90 -10.13 -3.68
N ASP A 10 -4.03 -9.44 -3.50
CA ASP A 10 -5.13 -9.48 -4.46
C ASP A 10 -4.77 -8.79 -5.78
N GLY A 11 -4.10 -7.63 -5.73
CA GLY A 11 -3.61 -6.94 -6.92
C GLY A 11 -2.57 -7.75 -7.69
N LEU A 12 -1.66 -8.44 -6.99
CA LEU A 12 -0.68 -9.32 -7.61
C LEU A 12 -1.33 -10.54 -8.28
N ARG A 13 -2.33 -11.12 -7.61
CA ARG A 13 -3.12 -12.24 -8.12
C ARG A 13 -3.98 -11.82 -9.33
N GLY A 14 -4.56 -10.63 -9.31
CA GLY A 14 -5.25 -10.02 -10.44
C GLY A 14 -4.31 -9.74 -11.62
N ALA A 15 -3.12 -9.19 -11.36
CA ALA A 15 -2.16 -8.84 -12.40
C ALA A 15 -1.52 -10.06 -13.09
N PHE A 16 -1.19 -11.12 -12.34
CA PHE A 16 -0.47 -12.28 -12.91
C PHE A 16 -1.37 -13.44 -13.31
N ILE A 17 -2.50 -13.64 -12.63
CA ILE A 17 -3.36 -14.82 -12.82
C ILE A 17 -4.76 -14.40 -13.30
N GLY A 18 -5.04 -13.09 -13.41
CA GLY A 18 -6.36 -12.58 -13.80
C GLY A 18 -7.45 -12.84 -12.74
N ALA A 19 -7.07 -13.24 -11.52
CA ALA A 19 -7.98 -13.70 -10.47
C ALA A 19 -8.04 -12.72 -9.27
N GLY A 20 -8.25 -11.43 -9.55
CA GLY A 20 -8.46 -10.40 -8.52
C GLY A 20 -9.93 -10.34 -8.08
N HIS A 21 -10.18 -10.23 -6.78
CA HIS A 21 -11.54 -10.02 -6.24
C HIS A 21 -11.90 -8.53 -6.18
N PHE A 22 -10.92 -7.69 -5.90
CA PHE A 22 -11.02 -6.23 -5.91
C PHE A 22 -10.51 -5.70 -7.26
N GLY A 23 -11.01 -4.54 -7.68
CA GLY A 23 -10.53 -3.90 -8.91
C GLY A 23 -9.08 -3.44 -8.73
N ALA A 24 -8.24 -3.63 -9.74
CA ALA A 24 -6.82 -3.26 -9.70
C ALA A 24 -6.56 -1.79 -9.32
N ALA A 25 -7.49 -0.88 -9.66
CA ALA A 25 -7.43 0.52 -9.25
C ALA A 25 -7.59 0.71 -7.73
N THR A 26 -8.42 -0.11 -7.09
CA THR A 26 -8.63 -0.09 -5.64
C THR A 26 -7.40 -0.62 -4.91
N ASP A 27 -6.80 -1.71 -5.41
CA ASP A 27 -5.56 -2.27 -4.86
C ASP A 27 -4.41 -1.27 -4.94
N ALA A 28 -4.21 -0.64 -6.10
CA ALA A 28 -3.20 0.38 -6.30
C ALA A 28 -3.43 1.59 -5.39
N ALA A 29 -4.66 2.08 -5.26
CA ALA A 29 -4.99 3.22 -4.40
C ALA A 29 -4.67 2.94 -2.92
N VAL A 30 -5.02 1.75 -2.42
CA VAL A 30 -4.75 1.36 -1.03
C VAL A 30 -3.23 1.25 -0.79
N LEU A 31 -2.49 0.59 -1.68
CA LEU A 31 -1.04 0.47 -1.55
C LEU A 31 -0.33 1.83 -1.62
N SER A 32 -0.72 2.71 -2.54
CA SER A 32 -0.16 4.06 -2.67
C SER A 32 -0.45 4.91 -1.43
N ALA A 33 -1.67 4.85 -0.88
CA ALA A 33 -2.00 5.59 0.34
C ALA A 33 -1.15 5.13 1.54
N VAL A 34 -0.96 3.81 1.69
CA VAL A 34 -0.11 3.24 2.74
C VAL A 34 1.35 3.62 2.54
N ALA A 35 1.84 3.61 1.30
CA ALA A 35 3.22 4.02 0.98
C ALA A 35 3.46 5.50 1.34
N VAL A 36 2.56 6.41 0.95
CA VAL A 36 2.66 7.84 1.29
C VAL A 36 2.63 8.04 2.81
N LEU A 37 1.77 7.31 3.53
CA LEU A 37 1.72 7.36 4.99
C LEU A 37 3.06 6.96 5.61
N PHE A 38 3.65 5.83 5.21
CA PHE A 38 4.94 5.41 5.75
C PHE A 38 6.09 6.34 5.35
N LEU A 39 6.10 6.86 4.12
CA LEU A 39 7.12 7.82 3.68
C LEU A 39 7.04 9.13 4.47
N THR A 40 5.83 9.65 4.71
CA THR A 40 5.66 10.88 5.49
C THR A 40 6.03 10.68 6.96
N LEU A 41 5.64 9.55 7.56
CA LEU A 41 6.04 9.19 8.92
C LEU A 41 7.57 9.02 9.03
N GLY A 42 8.18 8.30 8.08
CA GLY A 42 9.63 8.12 8.01
C GLY A 42 10.37 9.43 7.83
N ALA A 43 9.92 10.29 6.92
CA ALA A 43 10.50 11.62 6.70
C ALA A 43 10.39 12.51 7.95
N ARG A 44 9.24 12.49 8.65
CA ARG A 44 9.07 13.21 9.93
C ARG A 44 9.98 12.65 11.02
N ALA A 45 10.05 11.33 11.18
CA ALA A 45 10.89 10.69 12.17
C ALA A 45 12.38 10.99 11.93
N PHE A 46 12.82 10.95 10.67
CA PHE A 46 14.18 11.28 10.27
C PHE A 46 14.49 12.77 10.51
N SER A 47 13.56 13.65 10.13
CA SER A 47 13.69 15.09 10.40
C SER A 47 13.78 15.41 11.90
N ARG A 48 13.13 14.63 12.78
CA ARG A 48 13.25 14.78 14.24
C ARG A 48 14.54 14.22 14.83
N ILE A 49 15.24 13.33 14.11
CA ILE A 49 16.54 12.77 14.52
C ILE A 49 17.69 13.71 14.12
N GLN A 50 17.54 14.45 13.03
CA GLN A 50 18.55 15.40 12.55
C GLN A 50 18.49 16.78 13.21
N ILE A 51 17.45 17.07 14.02
CA ILE A 51 17.33 18.28 14.85
C ILE A 51 17.73 17.93 16.28
#